data_AF-A0A2K2A3Q3-F1
#
_entry.id   AF-A0A2K2A3Q3-F1
#
_cell.length_a   1.000
_cell.length_b   1.000
_cell.length_c   1.000
_cell.angle_alpha   90.00
_cell.angle_beta   90.00
_cell.angle_gamma   90.00
#
_symmetry.space_group_name_H-M   'P 1'
#
loop_
_entity.id
_entity.type
_entity.pdbx_description
1 polymer ?
#
loop_
_entity_poly.entity_id
_entity_poly.type
_entity_poly.pdbx_seq_one_letter_code
_entity_poly.pdbx_strand_id
1 'polypeptide(L)'
;MYSHESESVLMGATILGAVASKKYPSLTEAMNALNVAGQVIQYPSKDLKVKKYHDAKYHIFRELYAQAFYHGSRFGVERATFEDL
;
A
#
# COMPACT_ATOMS: atom_id res chain seq x y z
N MET A 1 12.82 3.89 -3.59
CA MET A 1 13.65 3.26 -2.56
C MET A 1 13.23 1.85 -2.47
N TYR A 2 14.13 0.94 -2.79
CA TYR A 2 14.18 -0.28 -2.01
C TYR A 2 14.70 0.13 -0.62
N SER A 3 13.99 -0.27 0.43
CA SER A 3 14.50 -0.17 1.79
C SER A 3 15.81 -0.93 1.86
N HIS A 4 16.84 -0.38 2.54
CA HIS A 4 18.08 -1.13 2.77
C HIS A 4 17.79 -2.38 3.61
N GLU A 5 16.77 -2.29 4.46
CA GLU A 5 16.19 -3.39 5.21
C GLU A 5 15.12 -4.11 4.38
N SER A 6 15.45 -5.28 3.85
CA SER A 6 14.53 -6.12 3.07
C SER A 6 13.45 -6.79 3.94
N GLU A 7 13.63 -6.83 5.27
CA GLU A 7 12.77 -7.53 6.22
C GLU A 7 12.06 -6.57 7.18
N SER A 8 11.10 -5.80 6.65
CA SER A 8 10.34 -4.79 7.42
C SER A 8 9.70 -5.34 8.70
N VAL A 9 9.22 -6.59 8.68
CA VAL A 9 8.58 -7.25 9.83
C VAL A 9 9.60 -7.58 10.92
N LEU A 10 10.77 -8.12 10.56
CA LEU A 10 11.82 -8.47 11.53
C LEU A 10 12.40 -7.21 12.19
N MET A 11 12.59 -6.15 11.41
CA MET A 11 13.04 -4.86 11.94
C MET A 11 11.99 -4.27 12.91
N GLY A 12 10.71 -4.34 12.55
CA GLY A 12 9.61 -3.94 13.44
C GLY A 12 9.60 -4.70 14.76
N ALA A 13 9.76 -6.02 14.73
CA ALA A 13 9.84 -6.86 15.92
C ALA A 13 11.05 -6.50 16.80
N THR A 14 12.19 -6.20 16.18
CA THR A 14 13.42 -5.79 16.88
C THR A 14 13.25 -4.45 17.58
N ILE A 15 12.64 -3.45 16.90
CA ILE A 15 12.34 -2.13 17.47
C ILE A 15 11.41 -2.28 18.70
N LEU A 16 10.36 -3.09 18.58
CA LEU A 16 9.43 -3.36 19.68
C LEU A 16 10.14 -4.03 20.86
N GLY A 17 10.96 -5.06 20.61
CA GLY A 17 11.75 -5.74 21.64
C GLY A 17 12.77 -4.82 22.33
N ALA A 18 13.38 -3.89 21.59
CA ALA A 18 14.35 -2.95 22.13
C ALA A 18 13.69 -1.91 23.06
N VAL A 19 12.46 -1.48 22.77
CA VAL A 19 11.69 -0.59 23.66
C VAL A 19 11.18 -1.36 24.89
N ALA A 20 10.64 -2.56 24.69
CA ALA A 20 10.13 -3.39 25.79
C ALA A 20 11.22 -3.80 26.79
N SER A 21 12.44 -4.03 26.31
CA SER A 21 13.63 -4.29 27.14
C SER A 21 14.24 -3.02 27.78
N LYS A 22 13.60 -1.85 27.59
CA LYS A 22 14.06 -0.54 28.07
C LYS A 22 15.42 -0.11 27.53
N LYS A 23 15.89 -0.72 26.43
CA LYS A 23 17.13 -0.31 25.74
C LYS A 23 16.98 1.05 25.06
N TYR A 24 15.77 1.37 24.59
CA TYR A 24 15.39 2.71 24.14
C TYR A 24 14.15 3.18 24.92
N PRO A 25 14.05 4.47 25.27
CA PRO A 25 12.96 5.00 26.06
C PRO A 25 11.68 5.22 25.24
N SER A 26 11.75 5.24 23.92
CA SER A 26 10.60 5.42 23.03
C SER A 26 10.76 4.71 21.68
N LEU A 27 9.62 4.44 21.01
CA LEU A 27 9.60 3.89 19.67
C LEU A 27 10.31 4.79 18.66
N THR A 28 10.12 6.10 18.74
CA THR A 28 10.73 7.05 17.81
C THR A 28 12.26 7.05 17.91
N GLU A 29 12.81 6.97 19.12
CA GLU A 29 14.26 6.85 19.32
C GLU A 29 14.80 5.53 18.81
N ALA A 30 14.10 4.42 19.08
CA ALA A 30 14.47 3.11 18.56
C ALA A 30 14.43 3.07 17.02
N MET A 31 13.38 3.65 16.40
CA MET A 31 13.27 3.75 14.94
C MET A 31 14.40 4.59 14.34
N ASN A 32 14.74 5.74 14.93
CA ASN A 32 15.83 6.58 14.42
C ASN A 32 17.20 5.91 14.56
N ALA A 33 17.41 5.12 15.62
CA ALA A 33 18.69 4.45 15.86
C ALA A 33 18.86 3.15 15.05
N LEU A 34 17.75 2.47 14.71
CA LEU A 34 17.76 1.15 14.08
C LEU A 34 17.34 1.18 12.60
N ASN A 35 16.72 2.26 12.12
CA ASN A 35 16.27 2.37 10.74
C ASN A 35 17.18 3.33 9.95
N VAL A 36 17.66 2.88 8.79
CA VAL A 36 18.32 3.72 7.80
C VAL A 36 17.48 3.70 6.54
N ALA A 37 17.05 4.88 6.09
CA ALA A 37 16.34 5.00 4.84
C ALA A 37 17.23 4.51 3.68
N GLY A 38 16.71 3.61 2.84
CA GLY A 38 17.42 3.07 1.67
C GLY A 38 17.58 4.08 0.52
N GLN A 39 17.30 3.69 -0.73
CA GLN A 39 17.57 4.53 -1.91
C GLN A 39 16.43 5.50 -2.32
N VAL A 40 16.50 6.82 -2.18
CA VAL A 40 15.33 7.69 -2.51
C VAL A 40 14.92 7.60 -3.99
N ILE A 41 13.76 6.98 -4.31
CA ILE A 41 13.16 7.15 -5.65
C ILE A 41 12.43 8.48 -5.55
N GLN A 42 12.94 9.47 -6.27
CA GLN A 42 12.34 10.80 -6.32
C GLN A 42 10.97 10.68 -6.99
N TYR A 43 9.92 10.70 -6.15
CA TYR A 43 8.53 10.72 -6.55
C TYR A 43 7.85 11.96 -5.95
N PRO A 44 6.96 12.65 -6.69
CA PRO A 44 6.56 12.38 -8.07
C PRO A 44 7.71 12.61 -9.07
N SER A 45 7.63 11.95 -10.23
CA SER A 45 8.53 12.27 -11.34
C SER A 45 8.48 13.77 -11.62
N LYS A 46 9.64 14.38 -11.85
CA LYS A 46 9.73 15.79 -12.25
C LYS A 46 9.10 16.04 -13.62
N ASP A 47 8.92 14.98 -14.42
CA ASP A 47 8.24 15.07 -15.70
C ASP A 47 6.71 15.06 -15.52
N LEU A 48 6.08 16.19 -15.81
CA LEU A 48 4.62 16.37 -15.78
C LEU A 48 3.90 15.40 -16.73
N LYS A 49 4.53 14.95 -17.82
CA LYS A 49 3.94 13.96 -18.74
C LYS A 49 3.78 12.61 -18.08
N VAL A 50 4.75 12.19 -17.26
CA VAL A 50 4.68 10.93 -16.50
C VAL A 50 3.51 10.98 -15.53
N LYS A 51 3.35 12.08 -14.77
CA LYS A 51 2.20 12.25 -13.88
C LYS A 51 0.88 12.19 -14.66
N LYS A 52 0.74 12.98 -15.74
CA LYS A 52 -0.48 13.02 -16.55
C LYS A 52 -0.85 11.64 -17.12
N TYR A 53 0.14 10.88 -17.57
CA TYR A 53 -0.05 9.51 -18.07
C TYR A 53 -0.56 8.58 -16.97
N HIS A 54 0.04 8.61 -15.77
CA HIS A 54 -0.39 7.75 -14.67
C HIS A 54 -1.75 8.16 -14.08
N ASP A 55 -2.07 9.45 -14.05
CA ASP A 55 -3.40 9.94 -13.64
C ASP A 55 -4.49 9.39 -14.58
N ALA A 56 -4.27 9.45 -15.90
CA ALA A 56 -5.20 8.91 -16.89
C ALA A 56 -5.36 7.39 -16.77
N LYS A 57 -4.27 6.65 -16.55
CA LYS A 57 -4.33 5.20 -16.28
C LYS A 57 -5.10 4.87 -15.02
N TYR A 58 -4.90 5.64 -13.95
CA TYR A 58 -5.60 5.43 -12.69
C TYR A 58 -7.11 5.68 -12.83
N HIS A 59 -7.51 6.71 -13.59
CA HIS A 59 -8.90 6.98 -13.89
C HIS A 59 -9.58 5.80 -14.61
N ILE A 60 -8.98 5.30 -15.70
CA ILE A 60 -9.51 4.13 -16.43
C ILE A 60 -9.57 2.90 -15.53
N PHE A 61 -8.53 2.64 -14.72
CA PHE A 61 -8.52 1.51 -13.78
C PHE A 61 -9.70 1.57 -12.80
N ARG A 62 -10.02 2.77 -12.30
CA ARG A 62 -11.15 2.97 -11.38
C ARG A 62 -12.50 2.72 -12.05
N GLU A 63 -12.66 3.15 -13.29
CA GLU A 63 -13.87 2.87 -14.07
C GLU A 63 -14.06 1.38 -14.33
N LEU A 64 -12.99 0.68 -14.72
CA LEU A 64 -13.02 -0.78 -14.93
C LEU A 64 -13.33 -1.53 -13.64
N TYR A 65 -12.74 -1.13 -12.51
CA TYR A 65 -13.06 -1.72 -11.21
C TYR A 65 -14.54 -1.52 -10.84
N ALA A 66 -15.06 -0.30 -11.03
CA ALA A 66 -16.46 -0.02 -10.78
C ALA A 66 -17.37 -0.88 -11.68
N GLN A 67 -17.08 -0.97 -12.98
CA GLN A 67 -17.82 -1.84 -13.90
C GLN A 67 -17.79 -3.30 -13.45
N ALA A 68 -16.63 -3.85 -13.10
CA ALA A 68 -16.51 -5.22 -12.62
C ALA A 68 -17.35 -5.46 -11.35
N PHE A 69 -17.35 -4.50 -10.42
CA PHE A 69 -18.18 -4.53 -9.22
C PHE A 69 -19.68 -4.49 -9.57
N TYR A 70 -20.10 -3.58 -10.45
CA TYR A 70 -21.50 -3.49 -10.91
C TYR A 70 -21.94 -4.76 -11.63
N HIS A 71 -21.13 -5.32 -12.54
CA HIS A 71 -21.42 -6.58 -13.20
C HIS A 71 -21.53 -7.73 -12.19
N GLY A 72 -20.61 -7.84 -11.23
CA GLY A 72 -20.68 -8.83 -10.15
C GLY A 72 -21.97 -8.73 -9.32
N SER A 73 -22.41 -7.50 -9.01
CA SER A 73 -23.68 -7.26 -8.32
C SER A 73 -24.91 -7.64 -9.17
N ARG A 74 -24.86 -7.39 -10.48
CA ARG A 74 -25.93 -7.75 -11.43
C ARG A 74 -26.08 -9.27 -11.59
N PHE A 75 -24.97 -10.01 -11.67
CA PHE A 75 -25.00 -11.49 -11.70
C PHE A 75 -25.55 -12.10 -10.39
N GLY A 76 -25.37 -11.43 -9.25
CA GLY A 76 -25.98 -11.85 -7.98
C GLY A 76 -27.50 -11.66 -7.96
N VAL A 77 -28.00 -10.55 -8.53
CA VAL A 77 -29.44 -10.24 -8.61
C VAL A 77 -30.15 -11.13 -9.63
N GLU A 78 -29.54 -11.39 -10.79
CA GLU A 78 -30.15 -12.20 -11.86
C GLU A 78 -30.25 -13.68 -11.50
N ARG A 79 -29.32 -14.21 -10.69
CA ARG A 79 -29.45 -15.56 -10.09
C ARG A 79 -30.59 -15.66 -9.09
N ALA A 80 -30.76 -14.66 -8.22
CA ALA A 80 -31.85 -14.65 -7.25
C ALA A 80 -33.22 -14.63 -7.93
N THR A 81 -33.37 -13.94 -9.06
CA THR A 81 -34.64 -13.88 -9.80
C THR A 81 -34.99 -15.15 -10.60
N PHE A 82 -34.01 -16.00 -10.91
CA PHE A 82 -34.25 -17.23 -11.70
C PHE A 82 -34.56 -18.45 -10.80
N GLU A 83 -34.10 -18.45 -9.55
CA GLU A 83 -34.41 -19.52 -8.58
C GLU A 83 -35.75 -19.31 -7.84
N ASP A 84 -36.41 -18.16 -8.03
CA ASP A 84 -37.73 -17.82 -7.45
C ASP A 84 -38.92 -18.02 -8.43
N LEU A 85 -38.74 -18.78 -9.52
CA LEU A 85 -39.79 -19.20 -10.49
C LEU A 85 -39.94 -20.72 -10.53
#